data_AF-S7N2G7-F1
#
_entry.id   AF-S7N2G7-F1
#
_cell.length_a   1.000
_cell.length_b   1.000
_cell.length_c   1.000
_cell.angle_alpha   90.00
_cell.angle_beta   90.00
_cell.angle_gamma   90.00
#
_symmetry.space_group_name_H-M   'P 1'
#
loop_
_entity.id
_entity.type
_entity.pdbx_description
1 polymer ?
#
loop_
_entity_poly.entity_id
_entity_poly.type
_entity_poly.pdbx_seq_one_letter_code
_entity_poly.pdbx_strand_id
1 'polypeptide(L)'
;MGLNLPAGRRKAARVTLLTSLVEGEAVHLARDFAYVCEAEFPSKPVAEYLTRPHLRGRNEMATRKNMLLAAQQVCQEFTDLLHQDRTPNGNSRPAPVLEANIQNCLSHFSLMTHGFGSQAICAAVSAMQNYIKEALVIIEKSYMNPGDQSPPDSSKTLEKMEKHRK
;
A
#
# COMPACT_ATOMS: atom_id res chain seq x y z
N MET A 1 42.49 -5.87 23.82
CA MET A 1 41.41 -6.75 24.32
C MET A 1 40.37 -6.90 23.22
N GLY A 2 40.54 -7.87 22.33
CA GLY A 2 39.66 -8.10 21.18
C GLY A 2 38.52 -9.06 21.53
N LEU A 3 37.29 -8.69 21.17
CA LEU A 3 36.13 -9.57 21.27
C LEU A 3 36.20 -10.61 20.15
N ASN A 4 36.66 -11.82 20.48
CA ASN A 4 36.54 -12.98 19.61
C ASN A 4 35.08 -13.47 19.63
N LEU A 5 34.39 -13.32 18.50
CA LEU A 5 33.13 -14.01 18.26
C LEU A 5 33.44 -15.42 17.74
N PRO A 6 32.81 -16.48 18.27
CA PRO A 6 33.04 -17.84 17.79
C PRO A 6 32.61 -17.95 16.32
N ALA A 7 33.50 -18.54 15.51
CA ALA A 7 33.23 -18.90 14.13
C ALA A 7 32.09 -19.92 14.09
N GLY A 8 30.88 -19.48 13.73
CA GLY A 8 29.70 -20.34 13.70
C GLY A 8 28.37 -19.60 13.80
N ARG A 9 28.34 -18.35 14.31
CA ARG A 9 27.14 -17.50 14.31
C ARG A 9 27.07 -16.62 13.06
N ARG A 10 27.17 -17.20 11.87
CA ARG A 10 26.73 -16.48 10.66
C ARG A 10 25.22 -16.39 10.76
N LYS A 11 24.70 -15.24 11.20
CA LYS A 11 23.26 -14.93 11.17
C LYS A 11 22.77 -15.28 9.75
N ALA A 12 21.81 -16.19 9.66
CA ALA A 12 21.22 -16.67 8.40
C ALA A 12 20.31 -15.63 7.72
N ALA A 13 20.57 -14.34 7.93
CA ALA A 13 19.87 -13.25 7.31
C ALA A 13 20.57 -12.90 6.00
N ARG A 14 19.85 -12.93 4.88
CA ARG A 14 20.37 -12.49 3.59
C ARG A 14 20.84 -11.04 3.73
N VAL A 15 22.06 -10.76 3.27
CA VAL A 15 22.59 -9.39 3.24
C VAL A 15 21.75 -8.59 2.24
N THR A 16 21.10 -7.53 2.73
CA THR A 16 20.30 -6.59 1.95
C THR A 16 20.63 -5.16 2.39
N LEU A 17 20.25 -4.15 1.60
CA LEU A 17 20.41 -2.75 2.01
C LEU A 17 19.63 -2.41 3.29
N LEU A 18 18.57 -3.17 3.61
CA LEU A 18 17.86 -2.99 4.88
C LEU A 18 18.75 -3.39 6.07
N THR A 19 19.60 -4.40 5.91
CA THR A 19 20.53 -4.82 6.98
C THR A 19 21.69 -3.85 7.22
N SER A 20 21.90 -2.88 6.32
CA SER A 20 22.89 -1.82 6.53
C SER A 20 22.36 -0.62 7.30
N LEU A 21 21.03 -0.50 7.48
CA LEU A 21 20.45 0.61 8.23
C LEU A 21 20.67 0.43 9.73
N VAL A 22 21.02 1.50 10.43
CA VAL A 22 20.81 1.53 11.89
C VAL A 22 19.33 1.72 12.19
N GLU A 23 18.87 1.28 13.36
CA GLU A 23 17.45 1.36 13.75
C GLU A 23 16.88 2.78 13.63
N GLY A 24 17.67 3.80 13.98
CA GLY A 24 17.28 5.20 13.81
C GLY A 24 17.07 5.63 12.35
N GLU A 25 17.91 5.16 11.43
CA GLU A 25 17.76 5.46 9.99
C GLU A 25 16.50 4.81 9.41
N ALA A 26 16.22 3.57 9.81
CA ALA A 26 15.02 2.86 9.36
C ALA A 26 13.72 3.55 9.86
N VAL A 27 13.72 4.05 11.09
CA VAL A 27 12.60 4.82 11.64
C VAL A 27 12.39 6.14 10.90
N HIS A 28 13.47 6.87 10.60
CA HIS A 28 13.38 8.09 9.81
C HIS A 28 12.91 7.80 8.38
N LEU A 29 13.46 6.78 7.73
CA LEU A 29 13.05 6.36 6.40
C LEU A 29 11.56 5.99 6.34
N ALA A 30 11.04 5.32 7.38
CA ALA A 30 9.61 4.99 7.46
C ALA A 30 8.74 6.25 7.50
N ARG A 31 9.15 7.26 8.28
CA ARG A 31 8.45 8.54 8.38
C ARG A 31 8.51 9.32 7.08
N ASP A 32 9.69 9.41 6.47
CA ASP A 32 9.89 10.14 5.22
C ASP A 32 9.09 9.47 4.09
N PHE A 33 9.10 8.14 4.02
CA PHE A 33 8.31 7.39 3.06
C PHE A 33 6.80 7.61 3.27
N ALA A 34 6.32 7.58 4.52
CA ALA A 34 4.92 7.87 4.82
C ALA A 34 4.53 9.29 4.38
N TYR A 35 5.37 10.28 4.66
CA TYR A 35 5.17 11.65 4.21
C TYR A 35 5.10 11.76 2.68
N VAL A 36 6.03 11.14 1.95
CA VAL A 36 6.02 11.14 0.47
C VAL A 36 4.76 10.44 -0.07
N CYS A 37 4.35 9.32 0.54
CA CYS A 37 3.10 8.64 0.18
C CYS A 37 1.86 9.52 0.38
N GLU A 38 1.84 10.37 1.40
CA GLU A 38 0.71 11.25 1.68
C GLU A 38 0.73 12.53 0.84
N ALA A 39 1.89 13.18 0.74
CA ALA A 39 2.03 14.50 0.12
C ALA A 39 2.24 14.44 -1.40
N GLU A 40 3.00 13.45 -1.89
CA GLU A 40 3.48 13.44 -3.28
C GLU A 40 2.78 12.39 -4.15
N PHE A 41 2.16 11.37 -3.54
CA PHE A 41 1.50 10.32 -4.33
C PHE A 41 0.26 10.89 -5.06
N PRO A 42 0.17 10.76 -6.39
CA PRO A 42 -0.87 11.42 -7.19
C PRO A 42 -2.20 10.66 -7.18
N SER A 43 -2.80 10.47 -6.00
CA SER A 43 -4.04 9.70 -5.79
C SER A 43 -5.17 10.12 -6.74
N LYS A 44 -5.38 11.44 -6.86
CA LYS A 44 -6.45 12.00 -7.68
C LYS A 44 -6.24 11.82 -9.19
N PRO A 45 -5.10 12.22 -9.80
CA PRO A 45 -4.84 11.92 -11.21
C PRO A 45 -4.91 10.43 -11.54
N VAL A 46 -4.42 9.56 -10.65
CA VAL A 46 -4.52 8.10 -10.82
C VAL A 46 -5.98 7.64 -10.79
N ALA A 47 -6.79 8.17 -9.86
CA ALA A 47 -8.21 7.88 -9.76
C ALA A 47 -8.97 8.32 -11.02
N GLU A 48 -8.72 9.52 -11.52
CA GLU A 48 -9.32 10.04 -12.75
C GLU A 48 -8.99 9.15 -13.95
N TYR A 49 -7.71 8.79 -14.11
CA TYR A 49 -7.26 7.94 -15.20
C TYR A 49 -7.91 6.55 -15.18
N LEU A 50 -7.89 5.87 -14.02
CA LEU A 50 -8.38 4.50 -13.88
C LEU A 50 -9.90 4.39 -13.82
N THR A 51 -10.60 5.45 -13.37
CA THR A 51 -12.07 5.43 -13.25
C THR A 51 -12.75 5.76 -14.57
N ARG A 52 -12.10 6.55 -15.44
CA ARG A 52 -12.65 7.04 -16.71
C ARG A 52 -13.31 5.96 -17.59
N PRO A 53 -12.75 4.76 -17.80
CA PRO A 53 -13.39 3.74 -18.63
C PRO A 53 -14.73 3.26 -18.07
N HIS A 54 -14.89 3.28 -16.74
CA HIS A 54 -16.04 2.74 -16.04
C HIS A 54 -17.23 3.70 -15.96
N LEU A 55 -17.07 4.97 -16.35
CA LEU A 55 -18.12 5.99 -16.27
C LEU A 55 -19.17 5.92 -17.39
N ARG A 56 -19.00 4.99 -18.35
CA ARG A 56 -19.82 4.91 -19.57
C ARG A 56 -21.15 4.19 -19.37
N GLY A 57 -21.25 3.29 -18.39
CA GLY A 57 -22.47 2.50 -18.15
C GLY A 57 -22.87 2.50 -16.69
N ARG A 58 -24.16 2.72 -16.38
CA ARG A 58 -24.68 2.74 -15.00
C ARG A 58 -24.41 1.43 -14.25
N ASN A 59 -24.54 0.28 -14.92
CA ASN A 59 -24.26 -1.04 -14.35
C ASN A 59 -22.75 -1.27 -14.13
N GLU A 60 -21.91 -0.78 -15.03
CA GLU A 60 -20.45 -0.85 -14.92
C GLU A 60 -19.95 0.01 -13.76
N MET A 61 -20.49 1.23 -13.61
CA MET A 61 -20.22 2.12 -12.49
C MET A 61 -20.60 1.49 -11.14
N ALA A 62 -21.79 0.88 -11.06
CA ALA A 62 -22.26 0.22 -9.83
C ALA A 62 -21.34 -0.95 -9.43
N THR A 63 -20.99 -1.80 -10.41
CA THR A 63 -20.04 -2.89 -10.21
C THR A 63 -18.68 -2.36 -9.77
N ARG A 64 -18.19 -1.29 -10.41
CA ARG A 64 -16.91 -0.65 -10.07
C ARG A 64 -16.93 -0.08 -8.65
N LYS A 65 -18.01 0.58 -8.24
CA LYS A 65 -18.18 1.09 -6.87
C LYS A 65 -18.06 -0.03 -5.84
N ASN A 66 -18.75 -1.15 -6.07
CA ASN A 66 -18.72 -2.30 -5.15
C ASN A 66 -17.31 -2.91 -5.06
N MET A 67 -16.59 -3.04 -6.18
CA MET A 67 -15.20 -3.51 -6.17
C MET A 67 -14.27 -2.58 -5.38
N LEU A 68 -14.44 -1.26 -5.52
CA LEU A 68 -13.65 -0.27 -4.80
C LEU A 68 -13.91 -0.32 -3.29
N LEU A 69 -15.18 -0.45 -2.88
CA LEU A 69 -15.55 -0.58 -1.46
C LEU A 69 -15.01 -1.88 -0.85
N ALA A 70 -15.10 -3.00 -1.57
CA ALA A 70 -14.54 -4.27 -1.13
C ALA A 70 -13.01 -4.18 -0.98
N ALA A 71 -12.32 -3.56 -1.95
CA ALA A 71 -10.88 -3.32 -1.86
C ALA A 71 -10.52 -2.44 -0.66
N GLN A 72 -11.29 -1.37 -0.39
CA GLN A 72 -11.08 -0.50 0.77
C GLN A 72 -11.16 -1.27 2.08
N GLN A 73 -12.16 -2.15 2.23
CA GLN A 73 -12.31 -2.99 3.41
C GLN A 73 -11.11 -3.93 3.61
N VAL A 74 -10.69 -4.63 2.56
CA VAL A 74 -9.51 -5.53 2.63
C VAL A 74 -8.24 -4.76 3.01
N CYS A 75 -8.07 -3.54 2.48
CA CYS A 75 -6.95 -2.68 2.85
C CYS A 75 -6.97 -2.33 4.34
N GLN A 76 -8.15 -1.96 4.85
CA GLN A 76 -8.32 -1.59 6.25
C GLN A 76 -8.03 -2.76 7.18
N GLU A 77 -8.65 -3.92 6.94
CA GLU A 77 -8.45 -5.15 7.73
C GLU A 77 -6.96 -5.54 7.78
N PHE A 78 -6.27 -5.45 6.64
CA PHE A 78 -4.85 -5.76 6.57
C PHE A 78 -3.99 -4.77 7.37
N THR A 79 -4.26 -3.46 7.26
CA THR A 79 -3.53 -2.47 8.05
C THR A 79 -3.84 -2.55 9.54
N ASP A 80 -5.06 -2.92 9.93
CA ASP A 80 -5.44 -3.10 11.33
C ASP A 80 -4.68 -4.25 11.99
N LEU A 81 -4.42 -5.34 11.24
CA LEU A 81 -3.54 -6.41 11.70
C LEU A 81 -2.11 -5.90 11.94
N LEU A 82 -1.57 -5.11 11.02
CA LEU A 82 -0.22 -4.55 11.14
C LEU A 82 -0.09 -3.56 12.31
N HIS A 83 -1.13 -2.76 12.59
CA HIS A 83 -1.17 -1.86 13.76
C HIS A 83 -1.25 -2.62 15.10
N GLN A 84 -1.64 -3.89 15.07
CA GLN A 84 -1.63 -4.76 16.26
C GLN A 84 -0.28 -5.45 16.49
N ASP A 85 0.72 -5.24 15.62
CA ASP A 85 2.06 -5.78 15.82
C ASP A 85 2.67 -5.26 17.13
N ARG A 86 2.94 -6.17 18.06
CA ARG A 86 3.55 -5.90 19.37
C ARG A 86 5.01 -6.35 19.43
N THR A 87 5.73 -6.31 18.31
CA THR A 87 7.16 -6.62 18.28
C THR A 87 7.92 -5.75 19.28
N PRO A 88 8.68 -6.34 20.22
CA PRO A 88 9.46 -5.58 21.19
C PRO A 88 10.48 -4.67 20.48
N ASN A 89 10.46 -3.38 20.81
CA ASN A 89 11.42 -2.40 20.33
C ASN A 89 12.11 -1.71 21.52
N GLY A 90 13.44 -1.65 21.50
CA GLY A 90 14.24 -1.17 22.63
C GLY A 90 13.88 -1.85 23.96
N ASN A 91 13.42 -1.06 24.94
CA ASN A 91 13.00 -1.55 26.26
C ASN A 91 11.49 -1.84 26.38
N SER A 92 10.69 -1.58 25.35
CA SER A 92 9.25 -1.80 25.37
C SER A 92 8.92 -3.30 25.20
N ARG A 93 8.05 -3.81 26.07
CA ARG A 93 7.53 -5.18 26.00
C ARG A 93 6.00 -5.18 26.13
N PRO A 94 5.29 -4.76 25.07
CA PRO A 94 3.84 -4.75 25.08
C PRO A 94 3.27 -6.16 25.25
N ALA A 95 2.11 -6.26 25.90
CA ALA A 95 1.39 -7.53 26.01
C ALA A 95 0.98 -8.03 24.61
N PRO A 96 1.18 -9.32 24.29
CA PRO A 96 0.75 -9.87 23.00
C PRO A 96 -0.77 -9.73 22.82
N VAL A 97 -1.19 -9.31 21.63
CA VAL A 97 -2.61 -9.21 21.24
C VAL A 97 -2.95 -10.22 20.14
N LEU A 98 -1.98 -10.53 19.28
CA LEU A 98 -2.11 -11.47 18.17
C LEU A 98 -1.77 -12.90 18.60
N GLU A 99 -2.26 -13.88 17.83
CA GLU A 99 -1.83 -15.27 17.96
C GLU A 99 -0.30 -15.39 17.80
N ALA A 100 0.31 -16.31 18.56
CA ALA A 100 1.77 -16.42 18.64
C ALA A 100 2.44 -16.70 17.28
N ASN A 101 1.82 -17.52 16.43
CA ASN A 101 2.30 -17.80 15.07
C ASN A 101 2.37 -16.52 14.20
N ILE A 102 1.32 -15.70 14.21
CA ILE A 102 1.25 -14.45 13.46
C ILE A 102 2.23 -13.44 14.04
N GLN A 103 2.25 -13.26 15.36
CA GLN A 103 3.18 -12.34 16.03
C GLN A 103 4.64 -12.72 15.76
N ASN A 104 4.99 -14.00 15.75
CA ASN A 104 6.35 -14.44 15.43
C ASN A 104 6.76 -14.09 14.00
N CYS A 105 5.85 -14.25 13.02
CA CYS A 105 6.10 -13.86 11.64
C CYS A 105 6.28 -12.34 11.50
N LEU A 106 5.42 -11.54 12.13
CA LEU A 106 5.52 -10.08 12.12
C LEU A 106 6.79 -9.59 12.82
N SER A 107 7.15 -10.19 13.96
CA SER A 107 8.40 -9.87 14.66
C SER A 107 9.64 -10.22 13.87
N HIS A 108 9.66 -11.36 13.18
CA HIS A 108 10.75 -11.68 12.28
C HIS A 108 10.90 -10.63 11.17
N PHE A 109 9.77 -10.23 10.54
CA PHE A 109 9.76 -9.20 9.50
C PHE A 109 10.21 -7.83 10.03
N SER A 110 9.69 -7.41 11.18
CA SER A 110 10.04 -6.14 11.84
C SER A 110 11.52 -6.09 12.20
N LEU A 111 12.08 -7.16 12.78
CA LEU A 111 13.51 -7.25 13.10
C LEU A 111 14.40 -7.23 11.86
N MET A 112 13.98 -7.89 10.78
CA MET A 112 14.73 -7.92 9.51
C MET A 112 14.71 -6.57 8.78
N THR A 113 13.69 -5.75 9.02
CA THR A 113 13.50 -4.46 8.36
C THR A 113 13.76 -3.27 9.28
N HIS A 114 14.23 -3.51 10.52
CA HIS A 114 14.41 -2.47 11.53
C HIS A 114 13.13 -1.63 11.76
N GLY A 115 11.96 -2.29 11.71
CA GLY A 115 10.64 -1.66 11.86
C GLY A 115 10.15 -0.88 10.65
N PHE A 116 11.00 -0.59 9.66
CA PHE A 116 10.61 0.13 8.44
C PHE A 116 9.54 -0.61 7.64
N GLY A 117 9.65 -1.93 7.51
CA GLY A 117 8.85 -2.72 6.58
C GLY A 117 7.35 -2.61 6.82
N SER A 118 6.89 -2.82 8.07
CA SER A 118 5.47 -2.76 8.41
C SER A 118 4.91 -1.36 8.19
N GLN A 119 5.68 -0.32 8.57
CA GLN A 119 5.27 1.07 8.38
C GLN A 119 5.21 1.48 6.91
N ALA A 120 6.17 1.02 6.11
CA ALA A 120 6.17 1.25 4.67
C ALA A 120 4.96 0.60 3.99
N ILE A 121 4.58 -0.61 4.40
CA ILE A 121 3.36 -1.27 3.91
C ILE A 121 2.13 -0.45 4.30
N CYS A 122 2.00 -0.02 5.57
CA CYS A 122 0.88 0.82 5.99
C CYS A 122 0.80 2.14 5.20
N ALA A 123 1.93 2.81 4.96
CA ALA A 123 2.00 4.03 4.15
C ALA A 123 1.56 3.80 2.70
N ALA A 124 2.06 2.74 2.05
CA ALA A 124 1.69 2.40 0.68
C ALA A 124 0.20 2.03 0.57
N VAL A 125 -0.33 1.27 1.53
CA VAL A 125 -1.75 0.93 1.57
C VAL A 125 -2.60 2.17 1.84
N SER A 126 -2.15 3.12 2.67
CA SER A 126 -2.82 4.41 2.87
C SER A 126 -2.91 5.22 1.57
N ALA A 127 -1.82 5.30 0.80
CA ALA A 127 -1.82 5.94 -0.52
C ALA A 127 -2.81 5.26 -1.49
N MET A 128 -2.87 3.93 -1.50
CA MET A 128 -3.87 3.18 -2.27
C MET A 128 -5.30 3.47 -1.79
N GLN A 129 -5.54 3.55 -0.48
CA GLN A 129 -6.84 3.90 0.07
C GLN A 129 -7.27 5.32 -0.34
N ASN A 130 -6.35 6.27 -0.41
CA ASN A 130 -6.64 7.62 -0.89
C ASN A 130 -7.01 7.63 -2.38
N TYR A 131 -6.32 6.85 -3.21
CA TYR A 131 -6.77 6.61 -4.59
C TYR A 131 -8.21 6.04 -4.63
N ILE A 132 -8.52 5.03 -3.82
CA ILE A 132 -9.86 4.42 -3.79
C ILE A 132 -10.91 5.46 -3.38
N LYS A 133 -10.64 6.29 -2.38
CA LYS A 133 -11.54 7.38 -1.95
C LYS A 133 -11.80 8.36 -3.09
N GLU A 134 -10.76 8.82 -3.78
CA GLU A 134 -10.91 9.73 -4.93
C GLU A 134 -11.71 9.09 -6.08
N ALA A 135 -11.49 7.80 -6.35
CA ALA A 135 -12.25 7.06 -7.37
C ALA A 135 -13.74 6.96 -7.02
N LEU A 136 -14.06 6.74 -5.74
CA LEU A 136 -15.44 6.74 -5.25
C LEU A 136 -16.10 8.11 -5.40
N VAL A 137 -15.37 9.19 -5.07
CA VAL A 137 -15.85 10.58 -5.25
C VAL A 137 -16.19 10.86 -6.72
N ILE A 138 -15.37 10.40 -7.67
CA ILE A 138 -15.64 10.56 -9.11
C ILE A 138 -16.93 9.84 -9.51
N ILE A 139 -17.07 8.58 -9.08
CA ILE A 139 -18.27 7.78 -9.37
C ILE A 139 -19.53 8.43 -8.80
N GLU A 140 -19.48 8.95 -7.57
CA GLU A 140 -20.60 9.62 -6.91
C GLU A 140 -21.02 10.91 -7.63
N LYS A 141 -20.05 11.71 -8.08
CA LYS A 141 -20.32 12.90 -8.92
C LYS A 141 -21.00 12.53 -10.23
N SER A 142 -20.57 11.44 -10.87
CA SER A 142 -21.17 10.97 -12.12
C SER A 142 -22.61 10.47 -11.94
N TYR A 143 -23.01 9.98 -10.75
CA TYR A 143 -24.42 9.67 -10.46
C TYR A 143 -25.30 10.93 -10.37
N MET A 144 -24.74 12.05 -9.87
CA MET A 144 -25.45 13.31 -9.72
C MET A 144 -25.54 14.11 -11.02
N ASN A 145 -24.75 13.76 -12.05
CA ASN A 145 -24.72 14.46 -13.33
C ASN A 145 -24.98 13.51 -14.53
N PRO A 146 -26.22 12.99 -14.68
CA PRO A 146 -26.55 12.04 -15.76
C PRO A 146 -26.55 12.65 -17.18
N GLY A 147 -26.46 13.98 -17.31
CA GLY A 147 -26.63 14.69 -18.59
C GLY A 147 -25.40 14.72 -19.52
N ASP A 148 -24.23 14.27 -19.06
CA ASP A 148 -22.96 14.38 -19.82
C ASP A 148 -22.52 13.06 -20.49
N GLN A 149 -23.40 12.04 -20.47
CA GLN A 149 -23.16 10.77 -21.17
C GLN A 149 -23.44 10.94 -22.67
N SER A 150 -22.54 11.63 -23.37
CA SER A 150 -22.47 11.57 -24.83
C SER A 150 -22.07 10.14 -25.27
N PRO A 151 -22.64 9.61 -26.36
CA PRO A 151 -22.32 8.26 -26.82
C PRO A 151 -20.85 8.19 -27.25
N PRO A 152 -20.08 7.15 -26.84
CA PRO A 152 -18.69 7.03 -27.21
C PRO A 152 -18.55 6.55 -28.66
N ASP A 153 -17.87 7.36 -29.48
CA ASP A 153 -17.36 6.98 -30.80
C ASP A 153 -16.21 5.97 -30.59
N SER A 154 -16.56 4.69 -30.48
CA SER A 154 -15.71 3.60 -29.96
C SER A 154 -14.65 3.07 -30.95
N SER A 155 -14.45 3.70 -32.10
CA SER A 155 -13.68 3.09 -33.19
C SER A 155 -12.22 3.56 -33.36
N LYS A 156 -11.73 4.55 -32.59
CA LYS A 156 -10.40 5.16 -32.89
C LYS A 156 -9.29 4.96 -31.86
N THR A 157 -9.57 4.45 -30.66
CA THR A 157 -8.54 4.40 -29.60
C THR A 157 -7.80 3.06 -29.53
N LEU A 158 -8.40 1.95 -29.98
CA LEU A 158 -7.77 0.63 -29.93
C LEU A 158 -6.65 0.46 -30.99
N GLU A 159 -6.84 1.02 -32.19
CA GLU A 159 -5.85 0.90 -33.29
C GLU A 159 -4.52 1.61 -33.01
N LYS A 160 -4.49 2.61 -32.12
CA LYS A 160 -3.28 3.41 -31.89
C LYS A 160 -2.24 2.70 -31.01
N MET A 161 -2.64 1.68 -30.23
CA MET A 161 -1.71 0.89 -29.41
C MET A 161 -1.07 -0.28 -30.16
N GLU A 162 -1.70 -0.78 -31.24
CA GLU A 162 -1.15 -1.92 -31.98
C GLU A 162 -0.05 -1.52 -32.98
N LYS A 163 -0.04 -0.25 -33.42
CA LYS A 163 0.93 0.24 -34.41
C LYS A 163 2.32 0.60 -33.84
N HIS A 164 2.49 0.57 -32.51
CA HIS A 164 3.78 0.84 -31.85
C HIS A 164 4.55 -0.42 -31.47
N ARG A 165 4.11 -1.60 -31.90
CA ARG A 165 4.75 -2.89 -31.58
C ARG A 165 5.15 -3.72 -32.81
N LYS A 166 5.46 -3.08 -33.93
CA LYS A 166 6.11 -3.72 -35.09
C LYS A 166 7.30 -2.90 -35.52
#